data_AF-A0A2E7LTB2-F1
#
_entry.id   AF-A0A2E7LTB2-F1
#
_cell.length_a   1.000
_cell.length_b   1.000
_cell.length_c   1.000
_cell.angle_alpha   90.00
_cell.angle_beta   90.00
_cell.angle_gamma   90.00
#
_symmetry.space_group_name_H-M   'P 1'
#
loop_
_entity.id
_entity.type
_entity.pdbx_description
1 polymer ?
#
loop_
_entity_poly.entity_id
_entity_poly.type
_entity_poly.pdbx_seq_one_letter_code
_entity_poly.pdbx_strand_id
1 'polypeptide(L)' 'MEDEYFSIEMNIRGIRLIHEGLCQAVTKWSGGDPDEQQDLIAMRDNFYKIILEYQFENM' A
#
# COMPACT_ATOMS: atom_id res chain seq x y z
N MET A 1 22.35 6.41 0.53
CA MET A 1 21.88 6.17 1.90
C MET A 1 21.29 4.78 1.89
N GLU A 2 21.60 3.94 2.87
CA GLU A 2 20.88 2.67 3.03
C GLU A 2 19.42 3.02 3.35
N ASP A 3 18.48 2.31 2.74
CA ASP A 3 17.05 2.50 3.01
C ASP A 3 16.78 2.11 4.47
N GLU A 4 16.13 3.01 5.21
CA GLU A 4 15.71 2.75 6.59
C GLU A 4 14.36 2.03 6.58
N TYR A 5 14.35 0.76 6.98
CA TYR A 5 13.12 -0.04 7.04
C TYR A 5 12.51 -0.05 8.44
N PHE A 6 11.18 0.03 8.49
CA PHE A 6 10.39 -0.07 9.71
C PHE A 6 9.46 -1.30 9.65
N SER A 7 9.25 -1.95 10.79
CA SER A 7 8.26 -3.02 10.95
C SER A 7 7.05 -2.50 11.73
N ILE A 8 5.84 -2.76 11.24
CA ILE A 8 4.59 -2.34 11.87
C ILE A 8 3.70 -3.58 12.02
N GLU A 9 3.17 -3.81 13.21
CA GLU A 9 2.16 -4.84 13.45
C GLU A 9 0.75 -4.28 13.23
N MET A 10 -0.06 -4.97 12.42
CA MET A 10 -1.39 -4.51 12.06
C MET A 10 -2.32 -5.68 11.76
N ASN A 11 -3.59 -5.55 12.18
CA ASN A 11 -4.61 -6.52 11.80
C ASN A 11 -5.07 -6.33 10.34
N ILE A 12 -5.68 -7.36 9.76
CA ILE A 12 -6.14 -7.35 8.37
C ILE A 12 -7.13 -6.21 8.04
N ARG A 13 -7.89 -5.72 9.03
CA ARG A 13 -8.79 -4.57 8.81
C ARG A 13 -8.00 -3.28 8.58
N GLY A 14 -6.91 -3.07 9.33
CA GLY A 14 -6.01 -1.93 9.14
C GLY A 14 -5.36 -1.95 7.75
N ILE A 15 -4.87 -3.11 7.31
CA ILE A 15 -4.29 -3.29 5.98
C ILE A 15 -5.29 -2.89 4.87
N ARG A 16 -6.56 -3.32 5.00
CA ARG A 16 -7.63 -2.95 4.05
C ARG A 16 -7.93 -1.45 4.04
N LEU A 17 -7.94 -0.80 5.20
CA LEU A 17 -8.15 0.64 5.30
C LEU A 17 -7.02 1.43 4.64
N ILE A 18 -5.76 1.00 4.82
CA ILE A 18 -4.62 1.63 4.18
C ILE A 18 -4.67 1.46 2.67
N HIS A 19 -4.93 0.23 2.19
CA HIS A 19 -5.11 -0.02 0.76
C HIS A 19 -6.16 0.89 0.13
N GLU A 20 -7.33 1.05 0.78
CA GLU A 20 -8.39 1.95 0.31
C GLU A 20 -7.93 3.42 0.27
N GLY A 21 -7.22 3.88 1.30
CA GLY A 21 -6.63 5.23 1.31
C GLY A 21 -5.62 5.45 0.16
N LEU A 22 -4.76 4.46 -0.11
CA LEU A 22 -3.80 4.49 -1.20
C LEU A 22 -4.48 4.50 -2.57
N CYS A 23 -5.56 3.72 -2.76
CA CYS A 23 -6.37 3.77 -3.97
C CYS A 23 -6.90 5.19 -4.25
N GLN A 24 -7.39 5.87 -3.21
CA GLN A 24 -7.88 7.24 -3.34
C GLN A 24 -6.73 8.22 -3.64
N ALA A 25 -5.58 8.06 -2.99
CA ALA A 25 -4.42 8.91 -3.19
C ALA A 25 -3.86 8.78 -4.63
N VAL A 26 -3.75 7.56 -5.15
CA VAL A 26 -3.36 7.31 -6.56
C VAL A 26 -4.38 7.91 -7.52
N THR A 27 -5.68 7.71 -7.26
CA THR A 27 -6.75 8.19 -8.16
C THR A 27 -6.85 9.71 -8.19
N LYS A 28 -6.61 10.37 -7.05
CA LYS A 28 -6.73 11.82 -6.89
C LYS A 28 -5.38 12.54 -6.98
N TRP A 29 -4.35 11.87 -7.49
CA TRP A 29 -3.00 12.44 -7.60
C TRP A 29 -3.05 13.75 -8.40
N SER A 30 -2.65 14.85 -7.77
CA SER A 30 -2.78 16.19 -8.34
C SER A 30 -1.60 16.58 -9.25
N GLY A 31 -0.69 15.63 -9.51
CA GLY A 31 0.64 15.90 -10.09
C GLY A 31 1.68 16.14 -9.00
N GLY A 32 2.95 16.18 -9.40
CA GLY A 32 4.08 16.28 -8.48
C GLY A 32 5.31 15.59 -9.04
N ASP A 33 6.15 15.08 -8.16
CA ASP A 33 7.27 14.23 -8.54
C ASP A 33 6.75 12.90 -9.14
N PRO A 34 7.14 12.53 -10.37
CA PRO A 34 6.79 11.24 -10.96
C PRO A 34 7.25 10.05 -10.12
N ASP A 35 8.37 10.16 -9.41
CA ASP A 35 8.90 9.07 -8.58
C ASP A 35 8.00 8.86 -7.37
N GLU A 36 7.50 9.94 -6.75
CA GLU A 36 6.51 9.86 -5.66
C GLU A 36 5.21 9.19 -6.12
N GLN A 37 4.77 9.45 -7.36
CA GLN A 37 3.58 8.79 -7.91
C GLN A 37 3.83 7.28 -8.12
N GLN A 38 5.02 6.90 -8.57
CA GLN A 38 5.40 5.50 -8.74
C GLN A 38 5.48 4.78 -7.38
N ASP A 39 6.07 5.43 -6.37
CA ASP A 39 6.15 4.91 -5.01
C ASP A 39 4.75 4.70 -4.40
N LEU A 40 3.84 5.64 -4.63
CA LEU A 40 2.45 5.54 -4.16
C LEU A 40 1.70 4.37 -4.81
N ILE A 41 1.90 4.16 -6.11
CA ILE A 41 1.35 3.02 -6.86
C ILE A 41 1.94 1.70 -6.33
N ALA A 42 3.26 1.63 -6.16
CA ALA A 42 3.94 0.46 -5.62
C ALA A 42 3.45 0.12 -4.21
N MET A 43 3.26 1.13 -3.36
CA MET A 43 2.72 0.94 -2.02
C MET A 43 1.29 0.39 -2.07
N ARG A 44 0.40 0.96 -2.89
CA ARG A 44 -0.97 0.44 -3.08
C ARG A 44 -0.94 -1.04 -3.45
N ASP A 45 -0.11 -1.41 -4.43
CA ASP A 45 -0.05 -2.78 -4.95
C ASP A 45 0.51 -3.76 -3.93
N ASN A 46 1.51 -3.34 -3.14
CA ASN A 46 2.05 -4.13 -2.04
C ASN A 46 0.99 -4.41 -0.96
N PHE A 47 0.20 -3.41 -0.57
CA PHE A 47 -0.90 -3.62 0.37
C PHE A 47 -2.01 -4.50 -0.19
N TYR A 48 -2.29 -4.40 -1.50
CA TYR A 48 -3.24 -5.31 -2.15
C TYR A 48 -2.76 -6.76 -2.14
N LYS A 49 -1.47 -6.98 -2.40
CA LYS A 49 -0.84 -8.30 -2.33
C LYS A 49 -1.03 -8.95 -0.96
N ILE A 50 -0.81 -8.22 0.13
CA ILE A 50 -1.04 -8.72 1.50
C ILE A 50 -2.51 -9.14 1.69
N ILE A 51 -3.46 -8.40 1.13
CA ILE A 51 -4.90 -8.75 1.21
C ILE A 51 -5.17 -10.06 0.45
N LEU A 52 -4.57 -10.23 -0.74
CA LEU A 52 -4.72 -11.45 -1.53
C LEU A 52 -4.09 -12.66 -0.84
N GLU A 53 -2.91 -12.51 -0.24
CA GLU A 53 -2.24 -13.55 0.54
C GLU A 53 -3.13 -13.99 1.71
N TYR A 54 -3.66 -13.04 2.49
CA TYR A 54 -4.61 -13.35 3.56
C TYR A 54 -5.85 -14.11 3.03
N GLN A 55 -6.41 -13.69 1.90
CA GLN A 55 -7.57 -14.37 1.30
C GLN A 55 -7.23 -15.79 0.87
N PHE A 56 -6.04 -16.00 0.31
CA PHE A 56 -5.57 -17.31 -0.12
C PHE A 56 -5.35 -18.27 1.06
N GLU A 57 -4.74 -17.78 2.14
CA GLU A 57 -4.47 -18.58 3.35
C GLU A 57 -5.72 -18.93 4.15
N ASN A 58 -6.79 -18.14 4.03
CA ASN A 58 -8.04 -18.33 4.77
C ASN A 58 -9.20 -18.82 3.89
N MET A 59 -8.90 -19.39 2.71
CA MET A 59 -9.88 -20.10 1.88
C MET A 59 -10.25 -21.47 2.44
#